data_AF-A0A3M9ZI71-F1
#
_entry.id   AF-A0A3M9ZI71-F1
#
_cell.length_a   1.000
_cell.length_b   1.000
_cell.length_c   1.000
_cell.angle_alpha   90.00
_cell.angle_beta   90.00
_cell.angle_gamma   90.00
#
_symmetry.space_group_name_H-M   'P 1'
#
loop_
_entity.id
_entity.type
_entity.pdbx_description
1 polymer ?
#
loop_
_entity_poly.entity_id
_entity_poly.type
_entity_poly.pdbx_seq_one_letter_code
_entity_poly.pdbx_strand_id
1 'polypeptide(L)'
;AHGARLSRRRGRDTVEVAGRTVEVSHGSSVHAAASALFDEAKVQAAAAPAIAARQAAMRRELESLRARSGDEAATVGVRRARKRGWHERYRWFVTTDGLLAVGGRDSSSNMSLVRRRMEEGDTVFHADVAGSPFFVLKGGHGAPPASVSETAHATACFSRAWRNEAHGTGAYWVEPSQVGLAAPSGQFLPRGSFPIEGRRNPVAAPTLRLAVGVVEAGGSRAVTCGPPQAMRASAACLSIIEPGGLPQAATAKRIRSELVRLGASPEEVGIDEIARAMPAGRSRVAESVAGDARA
;
A
#
# COMPACT_ATOMS: atom_id res chain seq x y z
N ALA A 1 -46.82 -57.61 -6.24
CA ALA A 1 -45.52 -57.69 -6.96
C ALA A 1 -45.00 -56.28 -7.21
N HIS A 2 -44.15 -55.76 -6.31
CA HIS A 2 -43.54 -54.43 -6.46
C HIS A 2 -42.28 -54.57 -7.32
N GLY A 3 -42.43 -54.40 -8.63
CA GLY A 3 -41.31 -54.57 -9.57
C GLY A 3 -40.30 -53.44 -9.44
N ALA A 4 -39.13 -53.73 -8.89
CA ALA A 4 -37.97 -52.85 -8.98
C ALA A 4 -37.53 -52.75 -10.45
N ARG A 5 -37.51 -51.54 -11.02
CA ARG A 5 -37.14 -51.32 -12.42
C ARG A 5 -35.63 -51.04 -12.50
N LEU A 6 -34.89 -51.93 -13.16
CA LEU A 6 -33.47 -51.73 -13.43
C LEU A 6 -33.32 -50.72 -14.58
N SER A 7 -32.53 -49.67 -14.39
CA SER A 7 -32.24 -48.65 -15.41
C SER A 7 -30.75 -48.39 -15.50
N ARG A 8 -30.22 -48.16 -16.70
CA ARG A 8 -28.80 -47.87 -16.91
C ARG A 8 -28.59 -46.38 -17.15
N ARG A 9 -27.82 -45.71 -16.29
CA ARG A 9 -27.42 -44.30 -16.45
C ARG A 9 -25.91 -44.18 -16.44
N ARG A 10 -25.34 -43.50 -17.45
CA ARG A 10 -23.88 -43.24 -17.59
C ARG A 10 -22.99 -44.48 -17.40
N GLY A 11 -23.43 -45.64 -17.92
CA GLY A 11 -22.67 -46.89 -17.86
C GLY A 11 -22.76 -47.64 -16.52
N ARG A 12 -23.57 -47.18 -15.57
CA ARG A 12 -23.85 -47.86 -14.29
C ARG A 12 -25.31 -48.28 -14.22
N ASP A 13 -25.55 -49.43 -13.61
CA ASP A 13 -26.90 -49.97 -13.44
C ASP A 13 -27.49 -49.41 -12.13
N THR A 14 -28.77 -49.07 -12.17
CA THR A 14 -29.45 -48.32 -11.10
C THR A 14 -30.83 -48.90 -10.84
N VAL A 15 -31.30 -48.82 -9.60
CA VAL A 15 -32.61 -49.29 -9.17
C VAL A 15 -33.31 -48.17 -8.41
N GLU A 16 -34.60 -48.00 -8.64
CA GLU A 16 -35.43 -47.07 -7.89
C GLU A 16 -36.01 -47.74 -6.64
N VAL A 17 -35.67 -47.20 -5.46
CA VAL A 17 -36.15 -47.69 -4.16
C VAL A 17 -36.71 -46.50 -3.39
N ALA A 18 -37.99 -46.58 -3.00
CA ALA A 18 -38.69 -45.52 -2.25
C ALA A 18 -38.55 -44.11 -2.89
N GLY A 19 -38.61 -44.02 -4.22
CA GLY A 19 -38.50 -42.78 -4.98
C GLY A 19 -37.08 -42.21 -5.09
N ARG A 20 -36.05 -42.99 -4.74
CA ARG A 20 -34.64 -42.63 -4.90
C ARG A 20 -33.93 -43.63 -5.81
N THR A 21 -33.14 -43.12 -6.75
CA THR A 21 -32.32 -43.93 -7.66
C THR A 21 -31.01 -44.30 -6.96
N VAL A 22 -30.73 -45.59 -6.84
CA VAL A 22 -29.54 -46.14 -6.20
C VAL A 22 -28.72 -46.89 -7.25
N GLU A 23 -27.41 -46.66 -7.30
CA GLU A 23 -26.51 -47.42 -8.19
C GLU A 23 -26.29 -48.84 -7.64
N VAL A 24 -26.35 -49.85 -8.51
CA VAL A 24 -26.21 -51.27 -8.15
C VAL A 24 -25.16 -51.91 -9.06
N SER A 25 -24.21 -52.61 -8.45
CA SER A 25 -23.14 -53.34 -9.15
C SER A 25 -23.48 -54.83 -9.25
N HIS A 26 -23.39 -55.42 -10.45
CA HIS A 26 -23.79 -56.81 -10.74
C HIS A 26 -22.95 -57.92 -10.07
N GLY A 27 -21.93 -57.57 -9.28
CA GLY A 27 -21.06 -58.53 -8.58
C GLY A 27 -21.19 -58.52 -7.06
N SER A 28 -22.09 -57.71 -6.50
CA SER A 28 -22.25 -57.53 -5.04
C SER A 28 -23.61 -58.05 -4.60
N SER A 29 -23.69 -58.69 -3.43
CA SER A 29 -25.00 -59.03 -2.86
C SER A 29 -25.77 -57.75 -2.49
N VAL A 30 -27.10 -57.83 -2.45
CA VAL A 30 -27.97 -56.72 -2.03
C VAL A 30 -27.58 -56.22 -0.63
N HIS A 31 -27.17 -57.13 0.25
CA HIS A 31 -26.65 -56.79 1.58
C HIS A 31 -25.35 -56.00 1.51
N ALA A 32 -24.40 -56.38 0.65
CA ALA A 32 -23.15 -55.66 0.49
C ALA A 32 -23.37 -54.23 -0.04
N ALA A 33 -24.29 -54.06 -0.99
CA ALA A 33 -24.67 -52.75 -1.50
C ALA A 33 -25.34 -51.88 -0.43
N ALA A 34 -26.26 -52.46 0.36
CA ALA A 34 -26.92 -51.77 1.46
C ALA A 34 -25.94 -51.33 2.54
N SER A 35 -24.99 -52.20 2.93
CA SER A 35 -23.95 -51.86 3.90
C SER A 35 -23.03 -50.74 3.40
N ALA A 36 -22.59 -50.78 2.14
CA ALA A 36 -21.73 -49.74 1.58
C ALA A 36 -22.41 -48.36 1.57
N LEU A 37 -23.69 -48.29 1.20
CA LEU A 37 -24.47 -47.05 1.24
C LEU A 37 -24.68 -46.54 2.67
N PHE A 38 -24.87 -47.44 3.62
CA PHE A 38 -25.02 -47.10 5.03
C PHE A 38 -23.71 -46.57 5.62
N ASP A 39 -22.58 -47.20 5.30
CA ASP A 39 -21.25 -46.77 5.72
C ASP A 39 -20.89 -45.41 5.12
N GLU A 40 -21.19 -45.16 3.85
CA GLU A 40 -20.98 -43.86 3.21
C GLU A 40 -21.86 -42.78 3.85
N ALA A 41 -23.14 -43.06 4.10
CA ALA A 41 -24.03 -42.14 4.81
C ALA A 41 -23.53 -41.82 6.23
N LYS A 42 -22.98 -42.81 6.94
CA LYS A 42 -22.39 -42.65 8.28
C LYS A 42 -21.15 -41.77 8.25
N VAL A 43 -20.26 -41.95 7.27
CA VAL A 43 -19.07 -41.11 7.07
C VAL A 43 -19.48 -39.66 6.76
N GLN A 44 -20.45 -39.46 5.87
CA GLN A 44 -20.95 -38.12 5.56
C GLN A 44 -21.63 -37.45 6.75
N ALA A 45 -22.42 -38.19 7.53
CA ALA A 45 -23.05 -37.70 8.75
C ALA A 45 -22.02 -37.29 9.81
N ALA A 46 -20.92 -38.05 9.96
CA ALA A 46 -19.83 -37.72 10.87
C ALA A 46 -19.06 -36.43 10.47
N ALA A 47 -19.05 -36.06 9.19
CA ALA A 47 -18.40 -34.85 8.69
C ALA A 47 -19.25 -33.56 8.88
N ALA A 48 -20.57 -33.69 9.05
CA ALA A 48 -21.48 -32.55 9.14
C ALA A 48 -21.19 -31.56 10.30
N PRO A 49 -20.83 -32.00 11.52
CA PRO A 49 -20.49 -31.09 12.62
C PRO A 49 -19.26 -30.22 12.33
N ALA A 50 -18.23 -30.79 11.68
CA ALA A 50 -17.02 -30.08 11.33
C ALA A 50 -17.27 -28.98 10.28
N ILE A 51 -18.12 -29.26 9.29
CA ILE A 51 -18.54 -28.27 8.29
C ILE A 51 -19.34 -27.14 8.94
N ALA A 52 -20.28 -27.47 9.83
CA ALA A 52 -21.08 -26.49 10.55
C ALA A 52 -20.20 -25.58 11.43
N ALA A 53 -19.21 -26.15 12.12
CA ALA A 53 -18.24 -25.39 12.92
C ALA A 53 -17.41 -24.43 12.04
N ARG A 54 -16.95 -24.88 10.87
CA ARG A 54 -16.22 -24.04 9.90
C ARG A 54 -17.07 -22.88 9.40
N GLN A 55 -18.34 -23.13 9.08
CA GLN A 55 -19.27 -22.09 8.66
C GLN A 55 -19.55 -21.07 9.79
N ALA A 56 -19.67 -21.52 11.03
CA ALA A 56 -19.85 -20.65 12.19
C ALA A 56 -18.61 -19.76 12.42
N ALA A 57 -17.40 -20.32 12.31
CA ALA A 57 -16.17 -19.54 12.39
C ALA A 57 -16.08 -18.49 11.27
N MET A 58 -16.40 -18.86 10.03
CA MET A 58 -16.40 -17.93 8.90
C MET A 58 -17.46 -16.83 9.03
N ARG A 59 -18.65 -17.15 9.57
CA ARG A 59 -19.69 -16.15 9.88
C ARG A 59 -19.22 -15.16 10.95
N ARG A 60 -18.58 -15.64 12.03
CA ARG A 60 -18.00 -14.78 13.07
C ARG A 60 -16.89 -13.89 12.53
N GLU A 61 -16.06 -14.42 11.64
CA GLU A 61 -15.01 -13.64 10.98
C GLU A 61 -15.61 -12.55 10.09
N LEU A 62 -16.60 -12.88 9.26
CA LEU A 62 -17.37 -11.94 8.45
C LEU A 62 -18.03 -10.84 9.29
N GLU A 63 -18.61 -11.22 10.44
CA GLU A 63 -19.23 -10.28 11.37
C GLU A 63 -18.19 -9.37 12.03
N SER A 64 -17.04 -9.91 12.43
CA SER A 64 -15.92 -9.13 12.96
C SER A 64 -15.31 -8.17 11.94
N LEU A 65 -15.30 -8.54 10.66
CA LEU A 65 -14.85 -7.70 9.56
C LEU A 65 -15.89 -6.60 9.29
N ARG A 66 -17.19 -6.95 9.28
CA ARG A 66 -18.28 -5.97 9.12
C ARG A 66 -18.36 -4.97 10.28
N ALA A 67 -18.13 -5.40 11.52
CA ALA A 67 -18.06 -4.51 12.67
C ALA A 67 -16.88 -3.53 12.53
N ARG A 68 -15.70 -4.01 12.13
CA ARG A 68 -14.54 -3.15 11.80
C ARG A 68 -14.84 -2.18 10.66
N SER A 69 -15.52 -2.65 9.60
CA SER A 69 -15.92 -1.81 8.48
C SER A 69 -17.06 -0.83 8.82
N GLY A 70 -17.91 -1.15 9.80
CA GLY A 70 -18.96 -0.27 10.32
C GLY A 70 -18.41 0.90 11.12
N ASP A 71 -17.38 0.65 11.94
CA ASP A 71 -16.65 1.70 12.65
C ASP A 71 -15.79 2.56 11.69
N GLU A 72 -15.25 1.96 10.63
CA GLU A 72 -14.61 2.70 9.53
C GLU A 72 -15.64 3.53 8.74
N ALA A 73 -16.84 3.02 8.48
CA ALA A 73 -17.90 3.75 7.76
C ALA A 73 -18.45 4.94 8.55
N ALA A 74 -18.47 4.87 9.89
CA ALA A 74 -18.89 5.99 10.75
C ALA A 74 -17.85 7.14 10.80
N THR A 75 -16.60 6.90 10.40
CA THR A 75 -15.53 7.91 10.35
C THR A 75 -15.23 8.41 8.94
N VAL A 76 -15.77 7.77 7.90
CA VAL A 76 -15.76 8.29 6.53
C VAL A 76 -16.90 9.28 6.37
N GLY A 77 -16.73 10.46 6.99
CA GLY A 77 -17.41 11.65 6.49
C GLY A 77 -17.11 11.74 4.99
N VAL A 78 -18.16 11.86 4.18
CA VAL A 78 -18.08 12.01 2.73
C VAL A 78 -17.28 13.28 2.44
N ARG A 79 -15.96 13.15 2.40
CA ARG A 79 -15.06 14.18 1.92
C ARG A 79 -15.50 14.47 0.51
N ARG A 80 -15.87 15.73 0.23
CA ARG A 80 -16.14 16.23 -1.12
C ARG A 80 -15.16 15.55 -2.08
N ALA A 81 -15.68 14.84 -3.09
CA ALA A 81 -14.87 14.07 -4.03
C ALA A 81 -14.01 15.03 -4.86
N ARG A 82 -12.87 15.41 -4.29
CA ARG A 82 -11.81 16.20 -4.91
C ARG A 82 -11.25 15.44 -6.11
N LYS A 83 -11.03 16.13 -7.23
CA LYS A 83 -10.24 15.60 -8.35
C LYS A 83 -8.78 15.50 -7.91
N ARG A 84 -8.42 14.38 -7.31
CA ARG A 84 -7.03 14.12 -6.90
C ARG A 84 -6.14 14.02 -8.14
N GLY A 85 -5.00 14.71 -8.09
CA GLY A 85 -3.92 14.52 -9.04
C GLY A 85 -3.41 13.09 -9.00
N TRP A 86 -2.93 12.59 -10.14
CA TRP A 86 -2.43 11.21 -10.23
C TRP A 86 -1.27 10.95 -9.27
N HIS A 87 -0.50 11.98 -8.91
CA HIS A 87 0.68 11.90 -8.04
C HIS A 87 0.29 11.69 -6.56
N GLU A 88 -0.91 12.08 -6.15
CA GLU A 88 -1.37 11.96 -4.75
C GLU A 88 -1.55 10.51 -4.28
N ARG A 89 -1.52 9.55 -5.22
CA ARG A 89 -1.44 8.12 -4.91
C ARG A 89 -0.02 7.64 -4.61
N TYR A 90 0.97 8.51 -4.57
CA TYR A 90 2.35 8.25 -4.21
C TYR A 90 2.79 9.10 -3.01
N ARG A 91 4.06 9.02 -2.62
CA ARG A 91 4.72 10.10 -1.89
C ARG A 91 4.97 11.21 -2.89
N TRP A 92 4.75 12.46 -2.51
CA TRP A 92 4.97 13.55 -3.44
C TRP A 92 5.24 14.85 -2.70
N PHE A 93 5.93 15.77 -3.33
CA PHE A 93 6.03 17.15 -2.89
C PHE A 93 6.44 18.00 -4.09
N VAL A 94 6.30 19.32 -3.96
CA VAL A 94 6.82 20.27 -4.94
C VAL A 94 8.08 20.87 -4.36
N THR A 95 9.17 20.85 -5.13
CA THR A 95 10.46 21.41 -4.73
C THR A 95 10.36 22.93 -4.58
N THR A 96 11.36 23.55 -3.96
CA THR A 96 11.45 25.02 -3.88
C THR A 96 11.45 25.69 -5.26
N ASP A 97 11.93 25.01 -6.30
CA ASP A 97 11.91 25.50 -7.69
C ASP A 97 10.62 25.17 -8.46
N GLY A 98 9.59 24.62 -7.79
CA GLY A 98 8.29 24.33 -8.43
C GLY A 98 8.21 23.00 -9.18
N LEU A 99 9.21 22.12 -9.07
CA LEU A 99 9.22 20.82 -9.73
C LEU A 99 8.51 19.76 -8.89
N LEU A 100 7.77 18.87 -9.55
CA LEU A 100 7.06 17.79 -8.88
C LEU A 100 8.00 16.60 -8.63
N ALA A 101 8.25 16.27 -7.37
CA ALA A 101 8.94 15.06 -6.96
C ALA A 101 7.93 14.00 -6.52
N VAL A 102 8.01 12.78 -7.05
CA VAL A 102 7.07 11.69 -6.76
C VAL A 102 7.82 10.41 -6.43
N GLY A 103 7.46 9.72 -5.35
CA GLY A 103 8.14 8.49 -4.92
C GLY A 103 7.17 7.38 -4.52
N GLY A 104 7.51 6.13 -4.80
CA GLY A 104 6.65 5.02 -4.39
C GLY A 104 6.58 4.85 -2.86
N ARG A 105 5.46 4.31 -2.39
CA ARG A 105 5.21 4.02 -0.97
C ARG A 105 5.61 2.60 -0.59
N ASP A 106 5.59 1.71 -1.57
CA ASP A 106 5.82 0.28 -1.47
C ASP A 106 6.33 -0.24 -2.83
N SER A 107 6.64 -1.54 -2.90
CA SER A 107 7.15 -2.16 -4.12
C SER A 107 6.19 -2.07 -5.31
N SER A 108 4.88 -2.17 -5.08
CA SER A 108 3.86 -2.12 -6.14
C SER A 108 3.73 -0.71 -6.73
N SER A 109 3.72 0.30 -5.88
CA SER A 109 3.68 1.71 -6.27
C SER A 109 5.00 2.15 -6.89
N ASN A 110 6.17 1.70 -6.42
CA ASN A 110 7.45 1.89 -7.12
C ASN A 110 7.37 1.36 -8.55
N MET A 111 6.90 0.11 -8.72
CA MET A 111 6.74 -0.49 -10.05
C MET A 111 5.83 0.35 -10.95
N SER A 112 4.69 0.77 -10.39
CA SER A 112 3.70 1.51 -11.16
C SER A 112 4.15 2.93 -11.49
N LEU A 113 4.93 3.57 -10.62
CA LEU A 113 5.53 4.89 -10.85
C LEU A 113 6.52 4.81 -12.01
N VAL A 114 7.57 4.00 -11.86
CA VAL A 114 8.65 3.89 -12.86
C VAL A 114 8.13 3.42 -14.21
N ARG A 115 7.22 2.43 -14.26
CA ARG A 115 6.74 1.89 -15.55
C ARG A 115 5.68 2.75 -16.25
N ARG A 116 4.97 3.63 -15.54
CA ARG A 116 3.81 4.35 -16.11
C ARG A 116 3.94 5.87 -16.11
N ARG A 117 4.90 6.42 -15.37
CA ARG A 117 5.00 7.86 -15.09
C ARG A 117 6.40 8.42 -15.23
N MET A 118 7.42 7.56 -15.32
CA MET A 118 8.77 7.98 -15.71
C MET A 118 8.76 8.26 -17.21
N GLU A 119 9.24 9.43 -17.57
CA GLU A 119 9.30 9.94 -18.93
C GLU A 119 10.73 10.41 -19.24
N GLU A 120 11.02 10.61 -20.52
CA GLU A 120 12.27 11.25 -20.93
C GLU A 120 12.35 12.68 -20.36
N GLY A 121 13.55 13.09 -19.90
CA GLY A 121 13.77 14.38 -19.25
C GLY A 121 13.46 14.41 -17.75
N ASP A 122 12.95 13.31 -17.16
CA ASP A 122 12.90 13.14 -15.71
C ASP A 122 14.27 12.82 -15.12
N THR A 123 14.37 12.81 -13.79
CA THR A 123 15.52 12.25 -13.09
C THR A 123 15.07 11.28 -12.01
N VAL A 124 15.73 10.13 -11.90
CA VAL A 124 15.33 9.05 -10.99
C VAL A 124 16.30 8.95 -9.82
N PHE A 125 15.76 8.91 -8.60
CA PHE A 125 16.52 8.88 -7.36
C PHE A 125 16.31 7.56 -6.62
N HIS A 126 17.41 7.05 -6.08
CA HIS A 126 17.42 5.91 -5.16
C HIS A 126 18.57 6.09 -4.15
N ALA A 127 18.50 5.40 -3.00
CA ALA A 127 19.58 5.37 -2.03
C ALA A 127 20.14 3.95 -1.91
N ASP A 128 21.43 3.81 -1.64
CA ASP A 128 22.08 2.54 -1.28
C ASP A 128 21.75 2.13 0.17
N VAL A 129 20.49 2.36 0.56
CA VAL A 129 19.92 1.98 1.84
C VAL A 129 18.68 1.16 1.56
N ALA A 130 18.62 0.01 2.22
CA ALA A 130 17.63 -0.96 1.87
C ALA A 130 16.21 -0.46 2.21
N GLY A 131 15.23 -0.71 1.33
CA GLY A 131 13.89 -0.13 1.46
C GLY A 131 13.79 1.34 1.05
N SER A 132 14.83 1.92 0.43
CA SER A 132 14.71 3.19 -0.28
C SER A 132 13.62 3.09 -1.35
N PRO A 133 12.76 4.12 -1.49
CA PRO A 133 11.87 4.23 -2.63
C PRO A 133 12.65 4.55 -3.91
N PHE A 134 11.96 4.42 -5.04
CA PHE A 134 12.34 5.14 -6.26
C PHE A 134 11.56 6.45 -6.29
N PHE A 135 12.27 7.57 -6.31
CA PHE A 135 11.70 8.89 -6.58
C PHE A 135 11.95 9.28 -8.04
N VAL A 136 11.02 10.01 -8.63
CA VAL A 136 11.11 10.60 -9.96
C VAL A 136 10.88 12.10 -9.79
N LEU A 137 11.88 12.90 -10.13
CA LEU A 137 11.75 14.34 -10.26
C LEU A 137 11.28 14.63 -11.68
N LYS A 138 10.05 15.12 -11.82
CA LYS A 138 9.44 15.41 -13.11
C LYS A 138 10.13 16.61 -13.78
N GLY A 139 10.61 16.43 -15.00
CA GLY A 139 11.43 17.45 -15.68
C GLY A 139 12.76 17.71 -14.95
N GLY A 140 13.33 16.68 -14.34
CA GLY A 140 14.55 16.77 -13.52
C GLY A 140 15.85 17.01 -14.29
N HIS A 141 15.86 16.79 -15.61
CA HIS A 141 17.06 16.99 -16.43
C HIS A 141 17.48 18.46 -16.42
N GLY A 142 18.69 18.73 -15.92
CA GLY A 142 19.18 20.10 -15.72
C GLY A 142 18.48 20.88 -14.60
N ALA A 143 17.76 20.19 -13.70
CA ALA A 143 17.08 20.83 -12.57
C ALA A 143 18.07 21.56 -11.64
N PRO A 144 17.62 22.62 -10.95
CA PRO A 144 18.47 23.35 -10.02
C PRO A 144 18.99 22.46 -8.88
N PRO A 145 20.20 22.73 -8.34
CA PRO A 145 20.78 21.93 -7.27
C PRO A 145 19.89 21.78 -6.03
N ALA A 146 19.06 22.78 -5.73
CA ALA A 146 18.09 22.73 -4.64
C ALA A 146 17.06 21.61 -4.84
N SER A 147 16.36 21.60 -5.97
CA SER A 147 15.43 20.51 -6.33
C SER A 147 16.05 19.11 -6.32
N VAL A 148 17.30 18.98 -6.79
CA VAL A 148 18.05 17.72 -6.76
C VAL A 148 18.35 17.29 -5.31
N SER A 149 18.83 18.23 -4.49
CA SER A 149 19.14 17.98 -3.08
C SER A 149 17.89 17.62 -2.27
N GLU A 150 16.79 18.33 -2.49
CA GLU A 150 15.49 18.08 -1.86
C GLU A 150 14.95 16.69 -2.21
N THR A 151 15.01 16.29 -3.48
CA THR A 151 14.55 14.97 -3.92
C THR A 151 15.43 13.85 -3.37
N ALA A 152 16.75 14.04 -3.37
CA ALA A 152 17.69 13.11 -2.75
C ALA A 152 17.43 12.96 -1.24
N HIS A 153 17.20 14.07 -0.55
CA HIS A 153 16.90 14.10 0.88
C HIS A 153 15.62 13.31 1.18
N ALA A 154 14.54 13.56 0.44
CA ALA A 154 13.30 12.81 0.60
C ALA A 154 13.51 11.31 0.36
N THR A 155 14.26 10.96 -0.68
CA THR A 155 14.59 9.56 -1.03
C THR A 155 15.28 8.85 0.14
N ALA A 156 16.31 9.48 0.72
CA ALA A 156 17.00 8.92 1.89
C ALA A 156 16.07 8.81 3.10
N CYS A 157 15.29 9.86 3.41
CA CYS A 157 14.39 9.89 4.56
C CYS A 157 13.22 8.89 4.48
N PHE A 158 12.77 8.51 3.29
CA PHE A 158 11.73 7.49 3.14
C PHE A 158 12.27 6.05 3.09
N SER A 159 13.58 5.87 3.26
CA SER A 159 14.23 4.56 3.35
C SER A 159 14.27 4.00 4.78
N ARG A 160 14.95 2.86 4.98
CA ARG A 160 15.25 2.36 6.33
C ARG A 160 16.16 3.27 7.16
N ALA A 161 16.83 4.25 6.56
CA ALA A 161 17.61 5.23 7.30
C ALA A 161 16.77 5.91 8.40
N TRP A 162 15.49 6.18 8.14
CA TRP A 162 14.57 6.73 9.13
C TRP A 162 14.35 5.82 10.33
N ARG A 163 14.06 4.53 10.08
CA ARG A 163 13.82 3.55 11.15
C ARG A 163 15.04 3.28 12.00
N ASN A 164 16.22 3.37 11.38
CA ASN A 164 17.49 3.07 12.01
C ASN A 164 18.17 4.32 12.60
N GLU A 165 17.55 5.50 12.47
CA GLU A 165 18.14 6.78 12.87
C GLU A 165 19.54 7.00 12.23
N ALA A 166 19.72 6.48 11.02
CA ALA A 166 21.01 6.44 10.32
C ALA A 166 21.28 7.77 9.59
N HIS A 167 21.77 8.74 10.35
CA HIS A 167 22.14 10.06 9.83
C HIS A 167 23.29 9.99 8.80
N GLY A 168 23.37 10.98 7.91
CA GLY A 168 24.44 11.10 6.91
C GLY A 168 24.32 10.15 5.72
N THR A 169 23.20 9.43 5.57
CA THR A 169 22.92 8.61 4.38
C THR A 169 22.43 9.48 3.23
N GLY A 170 23.13 9.45 2.10
CA GLY A 170 22.73 10.14 0.88
C GLY A 170 21.82 9.30 -0.03
N ALA A 171 21.50 9.89 -1.18
CA ALA A 171 20.92 9.20 -2.32
C ALA A 171 21.83 9.41 -3.54
N TYR A 172 21.44 8.84 -4.67
CA TYR A 172 22.01 9.18 -5.96
C TYR A 172 20.89 9.35 -6.97
N TRP A 173 21.20 10.03 -8.06
CA TRP A 173 20.31 10.11 -9.20
C TRP A 173 20.92 9.54 -10.46
N VAL A 174 20.04 9.11 -11.36
CA VAL A 174 20.33 8.60 -12.70
C VAL A 174 19.29 9.08 -13.70
N GLU A 175 19.65 9.05 -14.98
CA GLU A 175 18.73 9.31 -16.07
C GLU A 175 17.74 8.14 -16.26
N PRO A 176 16.53 8.38 -16.81
CA PRO A 176 15.54 7.33 -17.06
C PRO A 176 16.06 6.17 -17.91
N SER A 177 16.94 6.44 -18.87
CA SER A 177 17.58 5.43 -19.73
C SER A 177 18.48 4.45 -18.98
N GLN A 178 18.93 4.81 -17.78
CA GLN A 178 19.76 3.97 -16.91
C GLN A 178 18.94 3.02 -16.05
N VAL A 179 17.60 3.15 -16.03
CA VAL A 179 16.70 2.33 -15.21
C VAL A 179 16.14 1.18 -16.05
N GLY A 180 16.70 -0.01 -15.89
CA GLY A 180 16.20 -1.19 -16.58
C GLY A 180 14.80 -1.59 -16.07
N LEU A 181 13.89 -1.99 -16.96
CA LEU A 181 12.52 -2.37 -16.59
C LEU A 181 12.34 -3.88 -16.33
N ALA A 182 13.36 -4.67 -16.68
CA ALA A 182 13.43 -6.12 -16.55
C ALA A 182 14.70 -6.53 -15.79
N ALA A 183 14.69 -7.75 -15.25
CA ALA A 183 15.89 -8.30 -14.63
C ALA A 183 16.95 -8.62 -15.68
N PRO A 184 18.25 -8.44 -15.37
CA PRO A 184 19.32 -8.97 -16.21
C PRO A 184 19.16 -10.48 -16.37
N SER A 185 19.53 -10.99 -17.55
CA SER A 185 19.40 -12.42 -17.88
C SER A 185 20.01 -13.31 -16.79
N GLY A 186 19.23 -14.26 -16.29
CA GLY A 186 19.66 -15.24 -15.27
C GLY A 186 19.67 -14.73 -13.82
N GLN A 187 19.27 -13.49 -13.55
CA GLN A 187 19.20 -12.94 -12.18
C GLN A 187 17.76 -12.74 -11.72
N PHE A 188 17.49 -12.97 -10.43
CA PHE A 188 16.22 -12.63 -9.81
C PHE A 188 16.28 -11.21 -9.24
N LEU A 189 15.32 -10.36 -9.62
CA LEU A 189 15.13 -9.06 -8.99
C LEU A 189 13.94 -9.10 -8.03
N PRO A 190 14.11 -8.65 -6.77
CA PRO A 190 12.98 -8.47 -5.86
C PRO A 190 11.95 -7.51 -6.44
N ARG A 191 10.68 -7.80 -6.20
CA ARG A 191 9.56 -6.97 -6.66
C ARG A 191 9.74 -5.52 -6.22
N GLY A 192 9.64 -4.57 -7.16
CA GLY A 192 9.84 -3.14 -6.89
C GLY A 192 11.28 -2.65 -6.96
N SER A 193 12.21 -3.51 -7.40
CA SER A 193 13.60 -3.15 -7.70
C SER A 193 13.82 -3.03 -9.20
N PHE A 194 14.72 -2.14 -9.60
CA PHE A 194 15.13 -1.92 -10.98
C PHE A 194 16.65 -1.95 -11.04
N PRO A 195 17.27 -2.67 -12.01
CA PRO A 195 18.70 -2.58 -12.21
C PRO A 195 19.04 -1.17 -12.71
N ILE A 196 20.14 -0.63 -12.19
CA ILE A 196 20.66 0.68 -12.56
C ILE A 196 21.99 0.47 -13.27
N GLU A 197 22.07 0.95 -14.51
CA GLU A 197 23.26 0.82 -15.36
C GLU A 197 24.00 2.16 -15.50
N GLY A 198 25.33 2.10 -15.66
CA GLY A 198 26.15 3.29 -15.86
C GLY A 198 26.44 4.09 -14.58
N ARG A 199 26.78 5.37 -14.77
CA ARG A 199 27.26 6.25 -13.70
C ARG A 199 26.11 6.73 -12.81
N ARG A 200 26.29 6.62 -11.49
CA ARG A 200 25.40 7.20 -10.48
C ARG A 200 25.94 8.57 -10.06
N ASN A 201 25.03 9.51 -9.82
CA ASN A 201 25.37 10.85 -9.36
C ASN A 201 25.01 11.00 -7.88
N PRO A 202 25.97 10.87 -6.95
CA PRO A 202 25.69 10.89 -5.52
C PRO A 202 25.29 12.30 -5.05
N VAL A 203 24.35 12.34 -4.11
CA VAL A 203 23.84 13.55 -3.48
C VAL A 203 23.71 13.31 -1.98
N ALA A 204 24.38 14.12 -1.18
CA ALA A 204 24.30 14.01 0.27
C ALA A 204 22.92 14.40 0.80
N ALA A 205 22.42 13.66 1.78
CA ALA A 205 21.29 14.07 2.61
C ALA A 205 21.77 14.13 4.07
N PRO A 206 22.19 15.32 4.53
CA PRO A 206 22.91 15.46 5.80
C PRO A 206 22.03 15.23 7.02
N THR A 207 20.70 15.30 6.88
CA THR A 207 19.76 15.18 8.00
C THR A 207 18.63 14.22 7.68
N LEU A 208 18.04 13.66 8.74
CA LEU A 208 16.79 12.89 8.66
C LEU A 208 15.64 13.76 9.17
N ARG A 209 15.29 14.79 8.40
CA ARG A 209 14.17 15.69 8.71
C ARG A 209 13.19 15.70 7.55
N LEU A 210 11.91 15.54 7.85
CA LEU A 210 10.84 15.73 6.88
C LEU A 210 9.80 16.66 7.48
N ALA A 211 8.94 17.24 6.65
CA ALA A 211 7.83 18.07 7.08
C ALA A 211 6.54 17.50 6.52
N VAL A 212 5.56 17.26 7.39
CA VAL A 212 4.20 16.93 6.99
C VAL A 212 3.39 18.22 7.02
N GLY A 213 2.72 18.56 5.91
CA GLY A 213 2.02 19.82 5.81
C GLY A 213 0.80 19.76 4.89
N VAL A 214 0.00 20.82 4.97
CA VAL A 214 -1.18 21.03 4.12
C VAL A 214 -0.79 21.95 2.98
N VAL A 215 -0.87 21.47 1.75
CA VAL A 215 -0.48 22.19 0.52
C VAL A 215 -1.69 22.35 -0.40
N GLU A 216 -1.71 23.42 -1.18
CA GLU A 216 -2.66 23.56 -2.29
C GLU A 216 -2.25 22.67 -3.47
N ALA A 217 -3.18 21.86 -3.96
CA ALA A 217 -2.98 20.98 -5.10
C ALA A 217 -4.27 20.83 -5.90
N GLY A 218 -4.27 21.28 -7.16
CA GLY A 218 -5.42 21.16 -8.05
C GLY A 218 -6.67 21.91 -7.57
N GLY A 219 -6.49 23.09 -6.97
CA GLY A 219 -7.59 23.93 -6.45
C GLY A 219 -8.21 23.43 -5.14
N SER A 220 -7.48 22.59 -4.39
CA SER A 220 -7.90 22.10 -3.10
C SER A 220 -6.71 21.75 -2.22
N ARG A 221 -6.93 21.64 -0.91
CA ARG A 221 -5.88 21.28 0.05
C ARG A 221 -5.64 19.78 0.17
N ALA A 222 -4.37 19.40 0.28
CA ALA A 222 -3.91 18.02 0.46
C ALA A 222 -2.84 17.93 1.53
N VAL A 223 -2.83 16.83 2.28
CA VAL A 223 -1.72 16.50 3.17
C VAL A 223 -0.61 15.83 2.36
N THR A 224 0.61 16.34 2.49
CA THR A 224 1.78 15.66 1.95
C THR A 224 3.00 15.77 2.87
N CYS A 225 4.09 15.12 2.47
CA CYS A 225 5.33 15.05 3.25
C CYS A 225 6.54 15.16 2.33
N GLY A 226 7.46 16.07 2.67
CA GLY A 226 8.66 16.34 1.90
C GLY A 226 9.76 17.00 2.72
N PRO A 227 10.87 17.42 2.10
CA PRO A 227 11.94 18.14 2.76
C PRO A 227 11.45 19.44 3.41
N PRO A 228 11.96 19.84 4.60
CA PRO A 228 11.45 21.02 5.29
C PRO A 228 11.49 22.33 4.48
N GLN A 229 12.49 22.52 3.62
CA GLN A 229 12.62 23.74 2.80
C GLN A 229 11.50 23.82 1.74
N ALA A 230 11.37 22.79 0.90
CA ALA A 230 10.26 22.61 -0.05
C ALA A 230 8.87 22.77 0.60
N MET A 231 8.68 22.17 1.78
CA MET A 231 7.39 22.23 2.47
C MET A 231 7.09 23.59 3.07
N ARG A 232 8.09 24.36 3.54
CA ARG A 232 7.87 25.74 4.02
C ARG A 232 7.39 26.65 2.89
N ALA A 233 7.94 26.50 1.69
CA ALA A 233 7.58 27.31 0.54
C ALA A 233 6.16 27.03 0.01
N SER A 234 5.66 25.79 0.16
CA SER A 234 4.43 25.33 -0.49
C SER A 234 3.25 25.04 0.45
N ALA A 235 3.49 24.83 1.75
CA ALA A 235 2.43 24.49 2.70
C ALA A 235 1.87 25.72 3.41
N ALA A 236 0.57 25.72 3.68
CA ALA A 236 -0.07 26.72 4.54
C ALA A 236 0.35 26.55 6.02
N CYS A 237 0.52 25.30 6.45
CA CYS A 237 1.06 24.94 7.75
C CYS A 237 1.76 23.58 7.69
N LEU A 238 2.79 23.39 8.52
CA LEU A 238 3.58 22.17 8.55
C LEU A 238 4.07 21.80 9.96
N SER A 239 4.31 20.51 10.14
CA SER A 239 5.00 19.93 11.29
C SER A 239 6.28 19.25 10.81
N ILE A 240 7.42 19.71 11.32
CA ILE A 240 8.72 19.08 11.06
C ILE A 240 8.86 17.87 11.98
N ILE A 241 9.19 16.74 11.38
CA ILE A 241 9.40 15.46 12.03
C ILE A 241 10.85 15.00 11.87
N GLU A 242 11.27 14.23 12.86
CA GLU A 242 12.55 13.55 12.95
C GLU A 242 12.33 12.11 13.38
N PRO A 243 13.26 11.19 13.09
CA PRO A 243 13.09 9.79 13.49
C PRO A 243 13.15 9.63 15.02
N GLY A 244 12.65 8.50 15.50
CA GLY A 244 12.54 8.18 16.94
C GLY A 244 11.22 8.63 17.56
N GLY A 245 11.08 8.60 18.88
CA GLY A 245 9.87 9.09 19.57
C GLY A 245 8.65 8.16 19.49
N LEU A 246 7.51 8.66 19.01
CA LEU A 246 6.21 7.97 19.11
C LEU A 246 5.96 7.01 17.93
N PRO A 247 5.12 5.97 18.10
CA PRO A 247 4.62 5.16 16.98
C PRO A 247 3.84 6.02 15.97
N GLN A 248 3.85 5.61 14.70
CA GLN A 248 3.29 6.39 13.58
C GLN A 248 1.86 6.89 13.83
N ALA A 249 0.95 6.05 14.32
CA ALA A 249 -0.43 6.44 14.60
C ALA A 249 -0.54 7.54 15.69
N ALA A 250 0.29 7.47 16.74
CA ALA A 250 0.33 8.48 17.79
C ALA A 250 0.96 9.78 17.29
N THR A 251 2.02 9.70 16.49
CA THR A 251 2.62 10.88 15.85
C THR A 251 1.66 11.54 14.87
N ALA A 252 0.90 10.77 14.09
CA ALA A 252 -0.09 11.31 13.14
C ALA A 252 -1.20 12.08 13.87
N LYS A 253 -1.69 11.56 15.01
CA LYS A 253 -2.63 12.28 15.88
C LYS A 253 -2.04 13.59 16.39
N ARG A 254 -0.78 13.58 16.85
CA ARG A 254 -0.09 14.79 17.32
C ARG A 254 0.05 15.82 16.20
N ILE A 255 0.55 15.43 15.03
CA ILE A 255 0.66 16.31 13.85
C ILE A 255 -0.70 16.90 13.50
N ARG A 256 -1.77 16.11 13.48
CA ARG A 256 -3.12 16.63 13.21
C ARG A 256 -3.50 17.75 14.17
N SER A 257 -3.31 17.55 15.48
CA SER A 257 -3.61 18.58 16.48
C SER A 257 -2.79 19.85 16.26
N GLU A 258 -1.50 19.71 15.91
CA GLU A 258 -0.62 20.84 15.60
C GLU A 258 -1.06 21.60 14.35
N LEU A 259 -1.37 20.91 13.25
CA LEU A 259 -1.82 21.53 12.00
C LEU A 259 -3.18 22.22 12.17
N VAL A 260 -4.12 21.62 12.91
CA VAL A 260 -5.41 22.25 13.22
C VAL A 260 -5.21 23.51 14.07
N ARG A 261 -4.31 23.47 15.06
CA ARG A 261 -3.95 24.65 15.87
C ARG A 261 -3.38 25.78 15.01
N LEU A 262 -2.69 25.45 13.92
CA LEU A 262 -2.11 26.38 12.96
C LEU A 262 -3.08 26.83 11.86
N GLY A 263 -4.35 26.40 11.90
CA GLY A 263 -5.40 26.89 11.01
C GLY A 263 -5.83 25.93 9.89
N ALA A 264 -5.33 24.69 9.86
CA ALA A 264 -5.88 23.67 8.95
C ALA A 264 -7.27 23.22 9.40
N SER A 265 -8.18 22.99 8.45
CA SER A 265 -9.49 22.43 8.79
C SER A 265 -9.37 20.95 9.20
N PRO A 266 -10.04 20.50 10.27
CA PRO A 266 -10.05 19.08 10.67
C PRO A 266 -10.48 18.11 9.56
N GLU A 267 -11.26 18.59 8.58
CA GLU A 267 -11.70 17.82 7.42
C GLU A 267 -10.57 17.59 6.41
N GLU A 268 -9.65 18.55 6.29
CA GLU A 268 -8.48 18.54 5.39
C GLU A 268 -7.39 17.60 5.92
N VAL A 269 -7.19 17.55 7.24
CA VAL A 269 -6.13 16.79 7.90
C VAL A 269 -6.66 15.50 8.53
N GLY A 270 -6.75 14.47 7.69
CA GLY A 270 -7.11 13.11 8.11
C GLY A 270 -5.94 12.41 8.77
N ILE A 271 -6.17 11.70 9.88
CA ILE A 271 -5.11 10.95 10.59
C ILE A 271 -4.48 9.91 9.65
N ASP A 272 -5.30 9.20 8.87
CA ASP A 272 -4.81 8.18 7.93
C ASP A 272 -4.04 8.78 6.76
N GLU A 273 -4.37 9.99 6.32
CA GLU A 273 -3.62 10.68 5.27
C GLU A 273 -2.27 11.16 5.79
N ILE A 274 -2.22 11.70 7.00
CA ILE A 274 -0.97 12.07 7.68
C ILE A 274 -0.10 10.82 7.86
N ALA A 275 -0.64 9.74 8.42
CA ALA A 275 0.08 8.49 8.61
C ALA A 275 0.61 7.91 7.28
N ARG A 276 -0.18 8.00 6.20
CA ARG A 276 0.21 7.56 4.86
C ARG A 276 1.31 8.43 4.24
N ALA A 277 1.32 9.73 4.51
CA ALA A 277 2.33 10.65 4.00
C ALA A 277 3.69 10.48 4.71
N MET A 278 3.66 10.14 6.00
CA MET A 278 4.86 9.97 6.83
C MET A 278 5.79 8.84 6.37
N PRO A 279 7.09 8.91 6.74
CA PRO A 279 7.99 7.77 6.65
C PRO A 279 7.55 6.64 7.58
N ALA A 280 7.92 5.41 7.22
CA ALA A 280 7.66 4.25 8.07
C ALA A 280 8.62 4.27 9.27
N GLY A 281 8.09 4.04 10.48
CA GLY A 281 8.89 4.04 11.70
C GLY A 281 8.32 4.96 12.78
N ARG A 282 9.08 5.10 13.87
CA ARG A 282 8.77 6.04 14.93
C ARG A 282 9.19 7.44 14.49
N SER A 283 8.37 8.43 14.82
CA SER A 283 8.70 9.83 14.53
C SER A 283 8.37 10.74 15.72
N ARG A 284 9.21 11.74 15.97
CA ARG A 284 8.97 12.83 16.90
C ARG A 284 8.65 14.10 16.11
N VAL A 285 7.76 14.93 16.65
CA VAL A 285 7.51 16.28 16.15
C VAL A 285 8.55 17.20 16.77
N ALA A 286 9.41 17.79 15.93
CA ALA A 286 10.46 18.71 16.37
C ALA A 286 9.92 20.15 16.48
N GLU A 287 9.13 20.56 15.49
CA GLU A 287 8.63 21.93 15.35
C GLU A 287 7.32 21.91 14.56
N SER A 288 6.43 22.88 14.78
CA SER A 288 5.25 23.10 13.94
C SER A 288 5.03 24.59 13.73
N VAL A 289 4.86 25.00 12.48
CA VAL A 289 4.81 26.41 12.07
C VAL A 289 3.79 26.62 10.95
N ALA A 290 3.27 27.84 10.84
CA ALA A 290 2.67 28.28 9.59
C ALA A 290 3.73 28.27 8.49
N GLY A 291 3.35 27.90 7.27
CA GLY A 291 4.26 27.98 6.14
C GLY A 291 4.16 29.35 5.45
N ASP A 292 5.03 29.55 4.47
CA ASP A 292 5.17 30.83 3.77
C ASP A 292 4.15 30.97 2.62
N ALA A 293 3.45 29.88 2.28
CA ALA A 293 2.36 29.89 1.32
C ALA A 293 1.21 30.73 1.89
N ARG A 294 1.01 31.93 1.33
CA ARG A 294 -0.10 32.81 1.70
C ARG A 294 -1.43 32.06 1.46
N ALA A 295 -2.26 32.04 2.50
CA ALA A 295 -3.63 31.52 2.45
C ALA A 295 -4.49 32.26 1.40
#